data_AF-A0AAE1LEL7-F1
#
_entry.id   AF-A0AAE1LEL7-F1
#
_cell.length_a   1.000
_cell.length_b   1.000
_cell.length_c   1.000
_cell.angle_alpha   90.00
_cell.angle_beta   90.00
_cell.angle_gamma   90.00
#
_symmetry.space_group_name_H-M   'P 1'
#
loop_
_entity.id
_entity.type
_entity.pdbx_description
1 polymer ?
#
loop_
_entity_poly.entity_id
_entity_poly.type
_entity_poly.pdbx_seq_one_letter_code
_entity_poly.pdbx_strand_id
1 'polypeptide(L)'
;MTHIMSRNFYPIKITVVDTRVDVRDYPFPSVTVCPVANIQKSVALASLRLYYKIDRRRGGRGPVPPNASAQGKGQRIQNRGALSDFEDFVSRALPEEDVDLAALERLHVRALRTLQDFRFPLYSSKWTGLDVEPLESLGTMDPRELLLMALPTCQQLFIYCTWNNKVSDCCDLFEVQETNAGLCYAFNSCTSMTAKTDRCHPRSGEPEETRAMYVSTVKAEPSEVLSEDPHARGIVVVIANPYEFPVPSNGYYFPEDGSINMLTVTQSLSLLDFTP
;
A
#
# COMPACT_ATOMS: atom_id res chain seq x y z
N MET A 1 39.27 -2.68 13.36
CA MET A 1 38.58 -2.26 14.60
C MET A 1 37.16 -1.86 14.23
N THR A 2 36.22 -2.76 14.46
CA THR A 2 34.79 -2.60 14.16
C THR A 2 34.17 -1.73 15.27
N HIS A 3 33.79 -0.50 14.94
CA HIS A 3 33.03 0.33 15.84
C HIS A 3 31.57 -0.13 15.84
N ILE A 4 31.21 -0.97 16.80
CA ILE A 4 29.81 -1.17 17.20
C ILE A 4 29.41 0.10 17.93
N MET A 5 28.82 1.05 17.20
CA MET A 5 28.15 2.18 17.83
C MET A 5 26.82 1.71 18.40
N SER A 6 26.86 1.33 19.68
CA SER A 6 25.67 1.22 20.54
C SER A 6 24.96 2.58 20.55
N ARG A 7 23.94 2.76 19.70
CA ARG A 7 23.05 3.92 19.78
C ARG A 7 21.92 3.60 20.76
N ASN A 8 21.70 4.55 21.67
CA ASN A 8 20.77 4.46 22.78
C ASN A 8 19.37 4.02 22.32
N PHE A 9 19.01 2.81 22.73
CA PHE A 9 17.67 2.27 22.67
C PHE A 9 16.81 2.97 23.71
N TYR A 10 15.78 3.70 23.29
CA TYR A 10 14.70 4.08 24.17
C TYR A 10 13.55 3.10 23.93
N PRO A 11 13.47 1.98 24.67
CA PRO A 11 12.27 1.17 24.63
C PRO A 11 11.10 2.02 25.13
N ILE A 12 10.00 2.01 24.39
CA ILE A 12 8.73 2.52 24.90
C ILE A 12 8.40 1.67 26.14
N LYS A 13 8.24 2.35 27.28
CA LYS A 13 8.10 1.73 28.60
C LYS A 13 6.62 1.47 28.86
N ILE A 14 6.23 0.20 28.93
CA ILE A 14 4.88 -0.22 29.32
C ILE A 14 5.02 -1.37 30.32
N THR A 15 4.27 -1.28 31.42
CA THR A 15 4.31 -2.21 32.56
C THR A 15 3.15 -3.20 32.48
N VAL A 16 3.43 -4.50 32.57
CA VAL A 16 2.40 -5.56 32.58
C VAL A 16 1.84 -5.71 34.00
N VAL A 17 0.51 -5.60 34.16
CA VAL A 17 -0.20 -5.77 35.44
C VAL A 17 -1.54 -6.53 35.24
N ASP A 18 -1.49 -7.77 34.74
CA ASP A 18 -2.43 -8.88 35.08
C ASP A 18 -1.88 -10.22 34.52
N THR A 19 -2.15 -11.34 35.18
CA THR A 19 -1.59 -12.68 34.93
C THR A 19 -2.63 -13.73 34.52
N ARG A 20 -3.85 -13.31 34.16
CA ARG A 20 -5.00 -14.22 33.98
C ARG A 20 -5.32 -14.68 32.55
N VAL A 21 -4.61 -14.17 31.54
CA VAL A 21 -4.73 -14.62 30.14
C VAL A 21 -3.33 -15.02 29.65
N ASP A 22 -3.19 -16.19 29.04
CA ASP A 22 -1.91 -16.60 28.46
C ASP A 22 -1.62 -15.67 27.27
N VAL A 23 -0.40 -15.14 27.19
CA VAL A 23 0.06 -14.32 26.07
C VAL A 23 -0.15 -15.04 24.72
N ARG A 24 -0.14 -16.38 24.71
CA ARG A 24 -0.40 -17.22 23.54
C ARG A 24 -1.82 -17.10 22.98
N ASP A 25 -2.79 -16.71 23.81
CA ASP A 25 -4.19 -16.55 23.41
C ASP A 25 -4.43 -15.20 22.69
N TYR A 26 -3.43 -14.30 22.70
CA TYR A 26 -3.50 -13.06 21.97
C TYR A 26 -2.97 -13.24 20.53
N PRO A 27 -3.71 -12.79 19.51
CA PRO A 27 -3.22 -12.86 18.14
C PRO A 27 -1.99 -11.98 17.97
N PHE A 28 -1.07 -12.39 17.10
CA PHE A 28 0.05 -11.54 16.73
C PHE A 28 -0.49 -10.23 16.14
N PRO A 29 0.10 -9.06 16.44
CA PRO A 29 -0.40 -7.79 15.94
C PRO A 29 -0.44 -7.74 14.41
N SER A 30 -1.33 -6.91 13.87
CA SER A 30 -1.22 -6.54 12.47
C SER A 30 0.00 -5.64 12.27
N VAL A 31 0.67 -5.82 11.13
CA VAL A 31 1.80 -4.98 10.71
C VAL A 31 1.46 -4.40 9.35
N THR A 32 1.21 -3.10 9.30
CA THR A 32 0.91 -2.38 8.05
C THR A 32 2.13 -1.61 7.60
N VAL A 33 2.59 -1.85 6.38
CA VAL A 33 3.72 -1.18 5.73
C VAL A 33 3.18 -0.31 4.59
N CYS A 34 3.41 0.99 4.70
CA CYS A 34 2.96 2.00 3.76
C CYS A 34 4.16 2.67 3.08
N PRO A 35 4.36 2.50 1.76
CA PRO A 35 5.34 3.32 1.06
C PRO A 35 4.89 4.79 1.11
N VAL A 36 5.80 5.71 1.43
CA VAL A 36 5.49 7.15 1.40
C VAL A 36 5.24 7.61 -0.04
N ALA A 37 5.99 7.05 -0.99
CA ALA A 37 5.70 7.10 -2.41
C ALA A 37 4.69 5.98 -2.78
N ASN A 38 3.42 6.21 -2.47
CA ASN A 38 2.33 5.23 -2.68
C ASN A 38 1.78 5.19 -4.12
N ILE A 39 2.33 5.99 -5.05
CA ILE A 39 1.98 6.02 -6.47
C ILE A 39 3.26 5.84 -7.30
N GLN A 40 3.31 4.78 -8.12
CA GLN A 40 4.30 4.61 -9.17
C GLN A 40 3.98 5.57 -10.33
N LYS A 41 4.77 6.63 -10.46
CA LYS A 41 4.56 7.68 -11.46
C LYS A 41 4.45 7.12 -12.87
N SER A 42 5.34 6.23 -13.29
CA SER A 42 5.35 5.73 -14.67
C SER A 42 4.09 4.93 -15.00
N VAL A 43 3.68 4.02 -14.11
CA VAL A 43 2.47 3.19 -14.24
C VAL A 43 1.21 4.05 -14.23
N ALA A 44 1.14 5.04 -13.34
CA ALA A 44 -0.01 5.94 -13.24
C ALA A 44 -0.17 6.80 -14.51
N LEU A 45 0.93 7.38 -15.00
CA LEU A 45 0.93 8.17 -16.24
C LEU A 45 0.55 7.32 -17.46
N ALA A 46 1.05 6.08 -17.55
CA ALA A 46 0.68 5.16 -18.61
C ALA A 46 -0.82 4.82 -18.56
N SER A 47 -1.37 4.58 -17.37
CA SER A 47 -2.79 4.29 -17.15
C SER A 47 -3.68 5.46 -17.58
N LEU A 48 -3.34 6.68 -17.16
CA LEU A 48 -4.06 7.89 -17.55
C LEU A 48 -4.02 8.13 -19.06
N ARG A 49 -2.87 7.96 -19.70
CA ARG A 49 -2.73 8.06 -21.17
C ARG A 49 -3.61 7.05 -21.90
N LEU A 50 -3.68 5.81 -21.41
CA LEU A 50 -4.53 4.77 -22.00
C LEU A 50 -6.01 5.11 -21.83
N TYR A 51 -6.40 5.55 -20.64
CA TYR A 51 -7.78 5.91 -20.34
C TYR A 51 -8.29 7.04 -21.22
N TYR A 52 -7.52 8.13 -21.33
CA TYR A 52 -7.83 9.28 -22.18
C TYR A 52 -8.09 8.87 -23.64
N LYS A 53 -7.29 7.93 -24.19
CA LYS A 53 -7.50 7.40 -25.55
C LYS A 53 -8.81 6.63 -25.68
N ILE A 54 -9.19 5.83 -24.69
CA ILE A 54 -10.41 5.01 -24.72
C ILE A 54 -11.64 5.91 -24.64
N ASP A 55 -11.65 6.90 -23.75
CA ASP A 55 -12.78 7.80 -23.55
C ASP A 55 -13.05 8.65 -24.80
N ARG A 56 -11.99 9.17 -25.43
CA ARG A 56 -12.10 9.91 -26.71
C ARG A 56 -12.66 9.05 -27.84
N ARG A 57 -12.33 7.75 -27.90
CA ARG A 57 -12.89 6.81 -28.89
C ARG A 57 -14.37 6.49 -28.65
N ARG A 58 -14.84 6.59 -27.40
CA ARG A 58 -16.24 6.30 -27.02
C ARG A 58 -17.15 7.53 -27.07
N GLY A 59 -16.63 8.70 -27.46
CA GLY A 59 -17.40 9.94 -27.50
C GLY A 59 -17.93 10.36 -26.13
N GLY A 60 -17.15 10.13 -25.06
CA GLY A 60 -17.53 10.52 -23.69
C GLY A 60 -18.58 9.62 -23.02
N ARG A 61 -18.87 8.43 -23.56
CA ARG A 61 -19.59 7.38 -22.80
C ARG A 61 -18.57 6.55 -22.04
N GLY A 62 -18.42 6.85 -20.76
CA GLY A 62 -17.45 6.21 -19.86
C GLY A 62 -17.52 4.68 -19.83
N PRO A 63 -16.46 4.00 -19.33
CA PRO A 63 -16.40 2.56 -19.28
C PRO A 63 -17.44 1.96 -18.32
N VAL A 64 -18.12 0.92 -18.78
CA VAL A 64 -18.86 0.00 -17.91
C VAL A 64 -17.83 -0.83 -17.13
N PRO A 65 -17.90 -0.89 -15.79
CA PRO A 65 -16.94 -1.63 -14.98
C PRO A 65 -16.98 -3.14 -15.30
N PRO A 66 -15.86 -3.87 -15.21
CA PRO A 66 -15.78 -5.27 -15.66
C PRO A 66 -16.58 -6.29 -14.83
N ASN A 67 -17.35 -5.88 -13.82
CA ASN A 67 -17.99 -6.80 -12.87
C ASN A 67 -19.53 -6.80 -12.92
N ALA A 68 -20.12 -6.50 -14.07
CA ALA A 68 -21.47 -6.96 -14.38
C ALA A 68 -21.35 -8.26 -15.20
N SER A 69 -21.43 -9.40 -14.52
CA SER A 69 -21.50 -10.78 -15.05
C SER A 69 -20.18 -11.47 -15.46
N ALA A 70 -19.59 -12.22 -14.52
CA ALA A 70 -19.00 -13.54 -14.79
C ALA A 70 -18.62 -14.25 -13.47
N GLN A 71 -19.52 -15.11 -12.97
CA GLN A 71 -19.10 -16.30 -12.23
C GLN A 71 -18.37 -17.23 -13.22
N GLY A 72 -17.15 -17.67 -12.90
CA GLY A 72 -16.59 -18.86 -13.57
C GLY A 72 -15.08 -18.95 -13.72
N LYS A 73 -14.50 -19.76 -12.83
CA LYS A 73 -13.35 -20.66 -13.01
C LYS A 73 -11.96 -20.07 -13.23
N GLY A 74 -11.05 -20.52 -12.36
CA GLY A 74 -9.65 -20.14 -12.36
C GLY A 74 -8.87 -20.66 -13.54
N GLN A 75 -7.89 -19.85 -13.96
CA GLN A 75 -6.74 -20.32 -14.70
C GLN A 75 -5.51 -19.49 -14.34
N ARG A 76 -4.47 -20.22 -13.96
CA ARG A 76 -3.15 -19.76 -13.52
C ARG A 76 -2.40 -19.27 -14.76
N ILE A 77 -2.21 -17.96 -14.91
CA ILE A 77 -1.36 -17.40 -15.97
C ILE A 77 0.04 -17.16 -15.38
N GLN A 78 1.01 -17.93 -15.88
CA GLN A 78 2.43 -17.68 -15.67
C GLN A 78 2.84 -16.46 -16.52
N ASN A 79 3.28 -15.38 -15.89
CA ASN A 79 3.82 -14.21 -16.58
C ASN A 79 5.35 -14.26 -16.61
N ARG A 80 5.89 -14.67 -17.77
CA ARG A 80 7.24 -14.31 -18.22
C ARG A 80 7.05 -13.43 -19.46
N GLY A 81 7.37 -12.13 -19.36
CA GLY A 81 7.50 -11.24 -20.53
C GLY A 81 6.59 -10.00 -20.64
N ALA A 82 5.85 -9.59 -19.59
CA ALA A 82 4.79 -8.58 -19.75
C ALA A 82 5.24 -7.12 -19.96
N LEU A 83 6.48 -6.73 -19.63
CA LEU A 83 6.93 -5.34 -19.74
C LEU A 83 7.30 -4.92 -21.17
N SER A 84 7.99 -5.79 -21.94
CA SER A 84 8.40 -5.47 -23.31
C SER A 84 7.22 -5.43 -24.28
N ASP A 85 6.22 -6.30 -24.06
CA ASP A 85 5.03 -6.39 -24.90
C ASP A 85 4.05 -5.22 -24.62
N PHE A 86 4.10 -4.65 -23.40
CA PHE A 86 3.33 -3.46 -23.04
C PHE A 86 3.91 -2.19 -23.67
N GLU A 87 5.24 -1.99 -23.64
CA GLU A 87 5.89 -0.83 -24.26
C GLU A 87 5.69 -0.80 -25.79
N ASP A 88 5.73 -1.96 -26.45
CA ASP A 88 5.51 -2.08 -27.90
C ASP A 88 4.02 -1.84 -28.26
N PHE A 89 3.08 -2.22 -27.39
CA PHE A 89 1.66 -1.91 -27.54
C PHE A 89 1.36 -0.41 -27.37
N VAL A 90 2.00 0.26 -26.39
CA VAL A 90 1.86 1.71 -26.19
C VAL A 90 2.38 2.49 -27.41
N SER A 91 3.46 2.01 -28.02
CA SER A 91 4.14 2.66 -29.15
C SER A 91 3.33 2.60 -30.46
N ARG A 92 2.57 1.53 -30.70
CA ARG A 92 1.78 1.35 -31.95
C ARG A 92 0.41 2.04 -31.93
N ALA A 93 0.03 2.69 -30.83
CA ALA A 93 -1.35 3.16 -30.58
C ALA A 93 -1.54 4.69 -30.67
N LEU A 94 -0.75 5.44 -31.45
CA LEU A 94 -0.84 6.90 -31.57
C LEU A 94 -1.01 7.38 -33.02
N PRO A 95 -2.09 8.09 -33.36
CA PRO A 95 -2.13 9.04 -34.48
C PRO A 95 -1.68 10.45 -34.02
N GLU A 96 -0.99 11.17 -34.89
CA GLU A 96 -0.46 12.53 -34.72
C GLU A 96 -1.53 13.62 -34.82
N GLU A 97 -2.20 13.97 -33.71
CA GLU A 97 -2.88 15.27 -33.59
C GLU A 97 -2.30 16.04 -32.39
N ASP A 98 -2.08 17.35 -32.58
CA ASP A 98 -1.38 18.37 -31.76
C ASP A 98 -1.78 18.46 -30.26
N VAL A 99 -1.68 17.37 -29.52
CA VAL A 99 -1.68 17.43 -28.05
C VAL A 99 -0.24 17.65 -27.63
N ASP A 100 0.06 18.81 -27.03
CA ASP A 100 1.34 19.02 -26.35
C ASP A 100 1.47 17.96 -25.24
N LEU A 101 2.18 16.88 -25.58
CA LEU A 101 2.36 15.71 -24.73
C LEU A 101 3.02 16.09 -23.40
N ALA A 102 3.87 17.14 -23.41
CA ALA A 102 4.51 17.67 -22.23
C ALA A 102 3.54 18.50 -21.37
N ALA A 103 2.60 19.25 -21.97
CA ALA A 103 1.52 19.89 -21.22
C ALA A 103 0.58 18.85 -20.58
N LEU A 104 0.20 17.81 -21.31
CA LEU A 104 -0.65 16.73 -20.80
C LEU A 104 0.03 15.97 -19.65
N GLU A 105 1.32 15.65 -19.78
CA GLU A 105 2.07 15.01 -18.71
C GLU A 105 2.17 15.90 -17.46
N ARG A 106 2.43 17.20 -17.62
CA ARG A 106 2.44 18.16 -16.50
C ARG A 106 1.10 18.21 -15.77
N LEU A 107 -0.01 18.17 -16.50
CA LEU A 107 -1.36 18.11 -15.93
C LEU A 107 -1.57 16.81 -15.15
N HIS A 108 -1.25 15.66 -15.74
CA HIS A 108 -1.39 14.36 -15.06
C HIS A 108 -0.50 14.27 -13.82
N VAL A 109 0.75 14.75 -13.86
CA VAL A 109 1.62 14.76 -12.67
C VAL A 109 1.02 15.62 -11.55
N ARG A 110 0.42 16.76 -11.88
CA ARG A 110 -0.30 17.59 -10.89
C ARG A 110 -1.50 16.83 -10.30
N ALA A 111 -2.30 16.16 -11.13
CA ALA A 111 -3.41 15.33 -10.68
C ALA A 111 -2.94 14.20 -9.75
N LEU A 112 -1.86 13.51 -10.10
CA LEU A 112 -1.29 12.42 -9.31
C LEU A 112 -0.75 12.90 -7.96
N ARG A 113 -0.11 14.08 -7.90
CA ARG A 113 0.29 14.70 -6.61
C ARG A 113 -0.92 14.98 -5.75
N THR A 114 -1.99 15.52 -6.32
CA THR A 114 -3.25 15.72 -5.61
C THR A 114 -3.81 14.39 -5.10
N LEU A 115 -3.76 13.32 -5.92
CA LEU A 115 -4.20 11.98 -5.52
C LEU A 115 -3.33 11.31 -4.45
N GLN A 116 -2.03 11.61 -4.39
CA GLN A 116 -1.11 11.09 -3.37
C GLN A 116 -1.52 11.52 -1.95
N ASP A 117 -2.13 12.70 -1.83
CA ASP A 117 -2.61 13.24 -0.56
C ASP A 117 -4.00 12.71 -0.16
N PHE A 118 -4.64 11.86 -0.97
CA PHE A 118 -5.96 11.32 -0.65
C PHE A 118 -5.91 10.34 0.51
N ARG A 119 -6.95 10.40 1.35
CA ARG A 119 -7.04 9.65 2.60
C ARG A 119 -8.40 8.96 2.70
N PHE A 120 -8.46 7.73 3.22
CA PHE A 120 -9.74 7.10 3.59
C PHE A 120 -10.49 7.97 4.62
N PRO A 121 -11.85 8.11 4.55
CA PRO A 121 -12.81 7.39 3.71
C PRO A 121 -13.08 7.99 2.32
N LEU A 122 -12.32 9.00 1.88
CA LEU A 122 -12.60 9.76 0.65
C LEU A 122 -12.52 8.92 -0.65
N TYR A 123 -12.02 7.68 -0.59
CA TYR A 123 -12.06 6.74 -1.71
C TYR A 123 -13.48 6.25 -2.07
N SER A 124 -14.46 6.41 -1.18
CA SER A 124 -15.80 5.80 -1.30
C SER A 124 -16.93 6.78 -1.65
N SER A 125 -16.73 8.08 -1.41
CA SER A 125 -17.68 9.10 -1.85
C SER A 125 -17.49 9.32 -3.34
N LYS A 126 -18.54 9.06 -4.13
CA LYS A 126 -18.61 9.49 -5.53
C LYS A 126 -18.11 10.94 -5.59
N TRP A 127 -17.06 11.15 -6.38
CA TRP A 127 -16.31 12.40 -6.56
C TRP A 127 -17.13 13.55 -7.16
N THR A 128 -18.46 13.41 -7.19
CA THR A 128 -19.40 14.41 -7.66
C THR A 128 -19.32 15.63 -6.74
N GLY A 129 -18.66 16.70 -7.19
CA GLY A 129 -18.67 18.01 -6.54
C GLY A 129 -17.36 18.50 -5.92
N LEU A 130 -16.23 17.83 -6.16
CA LEU A 130 -14.91 18.41 -5.86
C LEU A 130 -14.41 19.16 -7.11
N ASP A 131 -14.66 20.47 -7.17
CA ASP A 131 -14.09 21.39 -8.18
C ASP A 131 -12.58 21.58 -7.93
N VAL A 132 -11.80 20.52 -8.17
CA VAL A 132 -10.33 20.59 -8.19
C VAL A 132 -9.91 20.39 -9.64
N GLU A 133 -9.52 21.48 -10.30
CA GLU A 133 -9.06 21.48 -11.70
C GLU A 133 -8.07 20.35 -12.07
N PRO A 134 -7.15 19.86 -11.20
CA PRO A 134 -6.28 18.74 -11.56
C PRO A 134 -7.05 17.43 -11.80
N LEU A 135 -8.18 17.21 -11.13
CA LEU A 135 -8.89 15.93 -11.12
C LEU A 135 -9.89 15.79 -12.28
N GLU A 136 -10.30 16.88 -12.92
CA GLU A 136 -11.10 16.81 -14.16
C GLU A 136 -10.37 16.00 -15.26
N SER A 137 -9.04 16.04 -15.26
CA SER A 137 -8.20 15.28 -16.18
C SER A 137 -8.32 13.75 -16.03
N LEU A 138 -8.86 13.26 -14.90
CA LEU A 138 -9.15 11.84 -14.69
C LEU A 138 -10.39 11.40 -15.48
N GLY A 139 -11.22 12.34 -15.94
CA GLY A 139 -12.45 12.06 -16.67
C GLY A 139 -13.41 11.18 -15.86
N THR A 140 -13.75 10.01 -16.40
CA THR A 140 -14.64 9.04 -15.74
C THR A 140 -13.89 7.96 -14.95
N MET A 141 -12.57 8.06 -14.82
CA MET A 141 -11.74 7.08 -14.13
C MET A 141 -12.00 7.12 -12.64
N ASP A 142 -12.25 5.96 -12.01
CA ASP A 142 -12.31 5.87 -10.56
C ASP A 142 -10.89 6.08 -9.99
N PRO A 143 -10.65 7.13 -9.18
CA PRO A 143 -9.34 7.38 -8.62
C PRO A 143 -8.86 6.23 -7.72
N ARG A 144 -9.77 5.48 -7.08
CA ARG A 144 -9.42 4.29 -6.32
C ARG A 144 -8.83 3.22 -7.22
N GLU A 145 -9.39 3.01 -8.41
CA GLU A 145 -8.88 2.06 -9.40
C GLU A 145 -7.52 2.52 -9.93
N LEU A 146 -7.35 3.81 -10.22
CA LEU A 146 -6.06 4.38 -10.60
C LEU A 146 -4.99 4.18 -9.52
N LEU A 147 -5.33 4.45 -8.26
CA LEU A 147 -4.41 4.26 -7.14
C LEU A 147 -4.06 2.78 -6.94
N LEU A 148 -5.02 1.86 -7.10
CA LEU A 148 -4.75 0.41 -7.04
C LEU A 148 -3.82 -0.06 -8.17
N MET A 149 -3.99 0.48 -9.39
CA MET A 149 -3.10 0.18 -10.51
C MET A 149 -1.71 0.79 -10.35
N ALA A 150 -1.64 1.98 -9.74
CA ALA A 150 -0.39 2.70 -9.54
C ALA A 150 0.36 2.29 -8.28
N LEU A 151 -0.26 1.59 -7.34
CA LEU A 151 0.40 1.09 -6.13
C LEU A 151 1.60 0.18 -6.53
N PRO A 152 2.78 0.32 -5.91
CA PRO A 152 3.85 -0.67 -6.03
C PRO A 152 3.31 -2.07 -5.79
N THR A 153 3.53 -2.99 -6.73
CA THR A 153 3.17 -4.40 -6.50
C THR A 153 3.93 -4.94 -5.30
N CYS A 154 3.39 -5.99 -4.67
CA CYS A 154 4.05 -6.60 -3.52
C CYS A 154 5.52 -6.98 -3.82
N GLN A 155 5.82 -7.51 -5.01
CA GLN A 155 7.18 -7.88 -5.42
C GLN A 155 8.09 -6.68 -5.66
N GLN A 156 7.53 -5.52 -6.02
CA GLN A 156 8.28 -4.27 -6.17
C GLN A 156 8.55 -3.60 -4.83
N LEU A 157 7.70 -3.85 -3.81
CA LEU A 157 7.86 -3.27 -2.49
C LEU A 157 8.72 -4.14 -1.57
N PHE A 158 8.52 -5.46 -1.57
CA PHE A 158 9.15 -6.38 -0.62
C PHE A 158 10.21 -7.27 -1.30
N ILE A 159 11.35 -7.40 -0.64
CA ILE A 159 12.49 -8.24 -1.09
C ILE A 159 12.46 -9.60 -0.39
N TYR A 160 12.23 -9.58 0.93
CA TYR A 160 12.42 -10.75 1.77
C TYR A 160 11.52 -10.69 2.99
N CYS A 161 10.85 -11.81 3.28
CA CYS A 161 10.01 -11.95 4.45
C CYS A 161 10.30 -13.26 5.18
N THR A 162 10.31 -13.19 6.51
CA THR A 162 10.23 -14.37 7.35
C THR A 162 9.13 -14.19 8.38
N TRP A 163 8.49 -15.30 8.70
CA TRP A 163 7.48 -15.38 9.74
C TRP A 163 7.68 -16.70 10.47
N ASN A 164 7.74 -16.65 11.80
CA ASN A 164 7.89 -17.84 12.65
C ASN A 164 9.09 -18.72 12.22
N ASN A 165 10.26 -18.10 12.07
CA ASN A 165 11.51 -18.73 11.62
C ASN A 165 11.45 -19.40 10.22
N LYS A 166 10.45 -19.04 9.40
CA LYS A 166 10.28 -19.60 8.06
C LYS A 166 10.31 -18.51 7.01
N VAL A 167 11.22 -18.67 6.04
CA VAL A 167 11.21 -17.88 4.80
C VAL A 167 9.89 -18.12 4.08
N SER A 168 9.15 -17.05 3.83
CA SER A 168 7.83 -17.08 3.22
C SER A 168 7.78 -16.07 2.08
N ASP A 169 6.95 -16.32 1.08
CA ASP A 169 6.67 -15.32 0.06
C ASP A 169 5.99 -14.12 0.74
N CYS A 170 6.54 -12.92 0.55
CA CYS A 170 5.96 -11.70 1.12
C CYS A 170 4.52 -11.49 0.64
N CYS A 171 4.20 -11.91 -0.58
CA CYS A 171 2.89 -11.71 -1.20
C CYS A 171 1.85 -12.74 -0.76
N ASP A 172 2.29 -13.80 -0.07
CA ASP A 172 1.39 -14.71 0.67
C ASP A 172 1.13 -14.22 2.10
N LEU A 173 1.95 -13.29 2.61
CA LEU A 173 1.84 -12.74 3.96
C LEU A 173 1.11 -11.40 4.01
N PHE A 174 1.37 -10.54 3.03
CA PHE A 174 0.86 -9.17 2.99
C PHE A 174 -0.27 -9.00 1.98
N GLU A 175 -1.31 -8.32 2.41
CA GLU A 175 -2.49 -8.01 1.59
C GLU A 175 -2.68 -6.51 1.45
N VAL A 176 -3.33 -6.07 0.38
CA VAL A 176 -3.62 -4.65 0.19
C VAL A 176 -4.58 -4.15 1.28
N GLN A 177 -4.22 -3.02 1.88
CA GLN A 177 -4.92 -2.38 2.98
C GLN A 177 -5.24 -0.93 2.62
N GLU A 178 -6.51 -0.56 2.70
CA GLU A 178 -6.92 0.86 2.66
C GLU A 178 -6.63 1.51 4.02
N THR A 179 -6.07 2.71 4.01
CA THR A 179 -5.69 3.45 5.24
C THR A 179 -6.04 4.93 5.14
N ASN A 180 -5.89 5.66 6.25
CA ASN A 180 -6.02 7.12 6.26
C ASN A 180 -4.84 7.87 5.60
N ALA A 181 -3.88 7.17 4.99
CA ALA A 181 -2.72 7.76 4.32
C ALA A 181 -2.47 7.19 2.91
N GLY A 182 -3.41 6.42 2.36
CA GLY A 182 -3.18 5.72 1.09
C GLY A 182 -3.57 4.25 1.12
N LEU A 183 -3.15 3.58 0.05
CA LEU A 183 -3.08 2.13 -0.03
C LEU A 183 -1.74 1.66 0.52
N CYS A 184 -1.78 0.61 1.33
CA CYS A 184 -0.63 0.00 1.99
C CYS A 184 -0.71 -1.53 1.88
N TYR A 185 0.26 -2.21 2.48
CA TYR A 185 0.26 -3.66 2.62
C TYR A 185 0.20 -4.03 4.10
N ALA A 186 -0.75 -4.88 4.49
CA ALA A 186 -0.91 -5.32 5.87
C ALA A 186 -0.73 -6.83 6.01
N PHE A 187 0.07 -7.22 6.99
CA PHE A 187 0.15 -8.56 7.51
C PHE A 187 -0.82 -8.68 8.69
N ASN A 188 -1.53 -9.81 8.74
CA ASN A 188 -2.40 -10.18 9.86
C ASN A 188 -3.50 -9.15 10.20
N SER A 189 -4.01 -8.43 9.20
CA SER A 189 -5.10 -7.46 9.36
C SER A 189 -6.43 -8.05 8.90
N CYS A 190 -7.44 -7.98 9.76
CA CYS A 190 -8.82 -8.34 9.45
C CYS A 190 -9.58 -7.25 8.70
N THR A 191 -8.99 -6.05 8.59
CA THR A 191 -9.60 -4.92 7.88
C THR A 191 -9.04 -4.75 6.47
N SER A 192 -8.14 -5.67 6.03
CA SER A 192 -7.58 -5.69 4.68
C SER A 192 -8.67 -5.88 3.63
N MET A 193 -8.36 -5.56 2.38
CA MET A 193 -9.35 -5.60 1.29
C MET A 193 -9.91 -7.01 1.04
N THR A 194 -9.11 -8.05 1.23
CA THR A 194 -9.49 -9.46 1.03
C THR A 194 -10.09 -10.08 2.29
N ALA A 195 -9.58 -9.73 3.49
CA ALA A 195 -10.09 -10.23 4.77
C ALA A 195 -11.54 -9.80 5.07
N LYS A 196 -12.05 -8.75 4.41
CA LYS A 196 -13.46 -8.34 4.50
C LYS A 196 -14.47 -9.41 4.05
N THR A 197 -14.02 -10.50 3.41
CA THR A 197 -14.91 -11.50 2.78
C THR A 197 -15.04 -12.84 3.52
N ASP A 198 -14.22 -13.12 4.54
CA ASP A 198 -14.27 -14.37 5.33
C ASP A 198 -14.07 -14.10 6.83
N ARG A 199 -14.43 -15.07 7.68
CA ARG A 199 -14.17 -14.99 9.14
C ARG A 199 -12.67 -14.81 9.36
N CYS A 200 -12.25 -13.60 9.74
CA CYS A 200 -10.85 -13.33 9.99
C CYS A 200 -10.35 -14.14 11.19
N HIS A 201 -9.28 -14.89 10.98
CA HIS A 201 -8.58 -15.64 12.01
C HIS A 201 -7.12 -15.20 12.01
N PRO A 202 -6.77 -14.17 12.80
CA PRO A 202 -5.40 -13.70 12.88
C PRO A 202 -4.46 -14.81 13.34
N ARG A 203 -3.27 -14.84 12.76
CA ARG A 203 -2.16 -15.70 13.17
C ARG A 203 -1.75 -15.36 14.60
N SER A 204 -1.53 -16.38 15.41
CA SER A 204 -0.85 -16.25 16.70
C SER A 204 0.67 -16.31 16.51
N GLY A 205 1.40 -15.67 17.40
CA GLY A 205 2.86 -15.72 17.44
C GLY A 205 3.34 -16.14 18.82
N GLU A 206 4.55 -16.71 18.89
CA GLU A 206 5.23 -16.92 20.17
C GLU A 206 6.18 -15.75 20.45
N PRO A 207 6.34 -15.33 21.72
CA PRO A 207 7.21 -14.21 22.11
C PRO A 207 8.69 -14.61 22.10
N GLU A 208 9.20 -15.03 20.93
CA GLU A 208 10.59 -15.42 20.70
C GLU A 208 11.16 -14.65 19.51
N GLU A 209 12.37 -14.08 19.64
CA GLU A 209 12.99 -13.29 18.57
C GLU A 209 13.17 -14.09 17.28
N THR A 210 13.54 -15.38 17.38
CA THR A 210 13.71 -16.27 16.22
C THR A 210 12.40 -16.49 15.44
N ARG A 211 11.26 -16.22 16.07
CA ARG A 211 9.91 -16.36 15.51
C ARG A 211 9.27 -15.03 15.12
N ALA A 212 10.00 -13.93 15.29
CA ALA A 212 9.56 -12.61 14.89
C ALA A 212 9.28 -12.52 13.38
N MET A 213 8.59 -11.46 13.00
CA MET A 213 8.44 -11.09 11.60
C MET A 213 9.67 -10.28 11.16
N TYR A 214 10.31 -10.69 10.08
CA TYR A 214 11.33 -9.88 9.42
C TYR A 214 10.85 -9.54 8.03
N VAL A 215 11.01 -8.27 7.65
CA VAL A 215 10.62 -7.74 6.35
C VAL A 215 11.73 -6.84 5.83
N SER A 216 12.07 -6.98 4.56
CA SER A 216 12.97 -6.08 3.85
C SER A 216 12.25 -5.49 2.66
N THR A 217 12.38 -4.17 2.47
CA THR A 217 11.72 -3.44 1.38
C THR A 217 12.72 -2.92 0.35
N VAL A 218 12.24 -2.67 -0.85
CA VAL A 218 12.99 -2.00 -1.92
C VAL A 218 12.97 -0.49 -1.68
N LYS A 219 14.04 0.20 -2.09
CA LYS A 219 14.07 1.67 -2.11
C LYS A 219 13.29 2.18 -3.31
N ALA A 220 12.49 3.22 -3.15
CA ALA A 220 11.82 3.85 -4.28
C ALA A 220 12.84 4.42 -5.27
N GLU A 221 12.64 4.14 -6.55
CA GLU A 221 13.42 4.74 -7.62
C GLU A 221 13.14 6.25 -7.68
N PRO A 222 14.16 7.12 -7.71
CA PRO A 222 13.95 8.57 -7.68
C PRO A 222 13.05 9.10 -8.79
N SER A 223 13.06 8.46 -9.97
CA SER A 223 12.21 8.82 -11.10
C SER A 223 10.73 8.48 -10.91
N GLU A 224 10.42 7.55 -9.99
CA GLU A 224 9.07 7.11 -9.69
C GLU A 224 8.38 7.96 -8.61
N VAL A 225 9.14 8.76 -7.85
CA VAL A 225 8.62 9.61 -6.79
C VAL A 225 8.06 10.91 -7.38
N LEU A 226 6.84 11.30 -6.99
CA LEU A 226 6.17 12.50 -7.50
C LEU A 226 6.65 13.80 -6.83
N SER A 227 7.19 13.69 -5.61
CA SER A 227 7.72 14.79 -4.80
C SER A 227 9.25 14.79 -4.82
N GLU A 228 9.84 15.98 -4.86
CA GLU A 228 11.29 16.18 -4.76
C GLU A 228 11.78 16.22 -3.29
N ASP A 229 10.86 16.18 -2.31
CA ASP A 229 11.21 16.15 -0.90
C ASP A 229 11.93 14.83 -0.56
N PRO A 230 13.15 14.86 0.02
CA PRO A 230 13.83 13.65 0.45
C PRO A 230 13.05 12.83 1.49
N HIS A 231 12.10 13.42 2.23
CA HIS A 231 11.20 12.72 3.16
C HIS A 231 9.99 12.08 2.46
N ALA A 232 9.80 12.30 1.16
CA ALA A 232 8.78 11.63 0.36
C ALA A 232 9.17 10.19 -0.03
N ARG A 233 10.28 9.69 0.53
CA ARG A 233 10.85 8.36 0.31
C ARG A 233 10.80 7.55 1.59
N GLY A 234 10.85 6.23 1.48
CA GLY A 234 10.83 5.33 2.63
C GLY A 234 9.44 4.80 2.93
N ILE A 235 9.28 4.29 4.15
CA ILE A 235 8.08 3.59 4.56
C ILE A 235 7.59 4.08 5.91
N VAL A 236 6.29 3.99 6.12
CA VAL A 236 5.67 4.12 7.43
C VAL A 236 5.16 2.75 7.85
N VAL A 237 5.48 2.33 9.07
CA VAL A 237 5.01 1.07 9.64
C VAL A 237 4.07 1.35 10.80
N VAL A 238 2.91 0.70 10.77
CA VAL A 238 1.91 0.73 11.85
C VAL A 238 1.80 -0.66 12.44
N ILE A 239 1.82 -0.74 13.76
CA ILE A 239 1.52 -1.94 14.52
C ILE A 239 0.21 -1.70 15.24
N ALA A 240 -0.79 -2.55 14.99
CA ALA A 240 -2.13 -2.38 15.54
C ALA A 240 -2.77 -3.73 15.88
N ASN A 241 -3.88 -3.71 16.62
CA ASN A 241 -4.70 -4.89 16.80
C ASN A 241 -5.18 -5.40 15.41
N PRO A 242 -5.14 -6.72 15.12
CA PRO A 242 -5.65 -7.28 13.86
C PRO A 242 -7.06 -6.84 13.46
N TYR A 243 -7.92 -6.52 14.42
CA TYR A 243 -9.30 -6.10 14.17
C TYR A 243 -9.48 -4.59 14.00
N GLU A 244 -8.43 -3.81 14.21
CA GLU A 244 -8.48 -2.35 14.12
C GLU A 244 -8.10 -1.86 12.72
N PHE A 245 -8.67 -0.72 12.34
CA PHE A 245 -8.30 -0.03 11.12
C PHE A 245 -6.94 0.66 11.32
N PRO A 246 -5.91 0.39 10.49
CA PRO A 246 -4.61 0.99 10.68
C PRO A 246 -4.60 2.49 10.31
N VAL A 247 -3.90 3.28 11.11
CA VAL A 247 -3.79 4.75 10.96
C VAL A 247 -2.33 5.16 10.76
N PRO A 248 -1.77 5.08 9.53
CA PRO A 248 -0.37 5.43 9.26
C PRO A 248 0.05 6.84 9.62
N SER A 249 -0.88 7.80 9.74
CA SER A 249 -0.53 9.13 10.29
C SER A 249 0.06 9.07 11.70
N ASN A 250 -0.17 7.98 12.45
CA ASN A 250 0.38 7.73 13.78
C ASN A 250 1.50 6.66 13.76
N GLY A 251 1.95 6.24 12.57
CA GLY A 251 2.93 5.18 12.40
C GLY A 251 4.38 5.64 12.61
N TYR A 252 5.29 4.68 12.56
CA TYR A 252 6.74 4.91 12.61
C TYR A 252 7.30 5.08 11.21
N TYR A 253 7.90 6.22 10.93
CA TYR A 253 8.58 6.48 9.67
C TYR A 253 10.00 5.90 9.67
N PHE A 254 10.35 5.23 8.57
CA PHE A 254 11.68 4.68 8.30
C PHE A 254 12.20 5.23 6.97
N PRO A 255 13.32 5.99 6.98
CA PRO A 255 13.92 6.53 5.77
C PRO A 255 14.64 5.44 4.96
N GLU A 256 14.92 5.71 3.68
CA GLU A 256 15.66 4.80 2.78
C GLU A 256 17.19 4.85 2.95
N ASP A 257 17.66 4.91 4.20
CA ASP A 257 19.09 4.98 4.52
C ASP A 257 19.78 3.60 4.57
N GLY A 258 19.01 2.52 4.43
CA GLY A 258 19.52 1.15 4.50
C GLY A 258 19.71 0.64 5.94
N SER A 259 19.17 1.35 6.93
CA SER A 259 19.17 0.90 8.32
C SER A 259 18.30 -0.33 8.53
N ILE A 260 18.74 -1.20 9.44
CA ILE A 260 17.92 -2.30 9.98
C ILE A 260 17.28 -1.78 11.26
N ASN A 261 15.96 -1.87 11.33
CA ASN A 261 15.19 -1.38 12.46
C ASN A 261 14.43 -2.53 13.12
N MET A 262 14.47 -2.59 14.45
CA MET A 262 13.76 -3.58 15.23
C MET A 262 12.61 -2.91 15.99
N LEU A 263 11.39 -3.39 15.76
CA LEU A 263 10.22 -2.98 16.51
C LEU A 263 9.83 -4.09 17.49
N THR A 264 9.92 -3.79 18.78
CA THR A 264 9.47 -4.70 19.84
C THR A 264 8.08 -4.27 20.30
N VAL A 265 7.13 -5.19 20.26
CA VAL A 265 5.73 -4.94 20.65
C VAL A 265 5.50 -5.54 22.03
N THR A 266 5.03 -4.70 22.96
CA THR A 266 4.62 -5.13 24.29
C THR A 266 3.16 -4.77 24.48
N GLN A 267 2.34 -5.73 24.88
CA GLN A 267 0.91 -5.51 25.10
C GLN A 267 0.58 -5.38 26.59
N SER A 268 -0.35 -4.50 26.93
CA SER A 268 -0.93 -4.35 28.27
C SER A 268 -2.46 -4.32 28.22
N LEU A 269 -3.12 -5.03 29.13
CA LEU A 269 -4.57 -4.99 29.34
C LEU A 269 -4.87 -4.12 30.58
N SER A 270 -5.85 -3.21 30.49
CA SER A 270 -6.24 -2.35 31.61
C SER A 270 -7.55 -2.85 32.25
N LEU A 271 -7.61 -2.91 33.58
CA LEU A 271 -8.77 -3.38 34.35
C LEU A 271 -9.96 -2.40 34.39
N LEU A 272 -9.88 -1.25 33.71
CA LEU A 272 -10.90 -0.20 33.78
C LEU A 272 -12.10 -0.42 32.84
N ASP A 273 -12.06 -1.42 31.94
CA ASP A 273 -13.14 -1.71 31.00
C ASP A 273 -14.20 -2.70 31.53
N PHE A 274 -14.14 -3.04 32.82
CA PHE A 274 -15.15 -3.87 33.50
C PHE A 274 -15.76 -3.11 34.68
N THR A 275 -16.62 -2.13 34.39
CA THR A 275 -17.73 -1.81 35.30
C THR A 275 -18.98 -2.55 34.81
N PRO A 276 -19.67 -3.31 35.69
CA PRO A 276 -20.84 -4.13 35.33
C PRO A 276 -22.04 -3.30 34.85
#